data_AF-A0A7K3W3M3-F1
#
_entry.id   AF-A0A7K3W3M3-F1
#
_cell.length_a   1.000
_cell.length_b   1.000
_cell.length_c   1.000
_cell.angle_alpha   90.00
_cell.angle_beta   90.00
_cell.angle_gamma   90.00
#
_symmetry.space_group_name_H-M   'P 1'
#
loop_
_entity.id
_entity.type
_entity.pdbx_description
1 polymer ?
#
loop_
_entity_poly.entity_id
_entity_poly.type
_entity_poly.pdbx_seq_one_letter_code
_entity_poly.pdbx_strand_id
1 'polypeptide(L)' 'MPGALVVGAVNTDLDHYAQAAQALAAADLRWLQELISRRLPLDSFREAFRPEDDDIEVVLELTA' A
#
# COMPACT_ATOMS: atom_id res chain seq x y z
N MET A 1 14.24 3.97 36.87
CA MET A 1 13.52 4.21 35.60
C MET A 1 12.18 3.50 35.74
N PRO A 2 11.02 4.19 35.74
CA PRO A 2 9.76 3.47 35.71
C PRO A 2 9.73 2.60 34.43
N GLY A 3 9.20 1.38 34.54
CA GLY A 3 9.35 0.34 33.53
C GLY A 3 8.68 0.71 32.20
N ALA A 4 9.44 0.61 31.10
CA ALA A 4 8.92 0.84 29.76
C ALA A 4 8.09 -0.38 29.28
N LEU A 5 6.96 -0.13 28.60
CA LEU A 5 6.19 -1.14 27.87
C LEU A 5 6.66 -1.16 26.41
N VAL A 6 6.94 -2.36 25.90
CA VAL A 6 7.23 -2.59 24.49
C VAL A 6 6.15 -3.51 23.91
N VAL A 7 5.55 -3.12 22.80
CA VAL A 7 4.55 -3.91 22.08
C VAL A 7 5.09 -4.24 20.70
N GLY A 8 5.07 -5.52 20.34
CA GLY A 8 5.33 -5.99 18.98
C GLY A 8 4.01 -6.24 18.26
N ALA A 9 3.87 -5.76 17.03
CA ALA A 9 2.72 -6.02 16.17
C ALA A 9 3.21 -6.58 14.83
N VAL A 10 2.56 -7.63 14.36
CA VAL A 10 2.79 -8.23 13.05
C VAL A 10 1.48 -8.84 12.57
N ASN A 11 1.22 -8.72 11.27
CA ASN A 11 -0.03 -9.16 10.63
C ASN A 11 -1.27 -8.37 11.08
N THR A 12 -2.42 -8.73 10.54
CA THR A 12 -3.73 -8.08 10.67
C THR A 12 -4.85 -9.14 10.58
N ASP A 13 -6.07 -8.75 10.95
CA ASP A 13 -7.31 -9.52 10.70
C ASP A 13 -8.27 -8.75 9.76
N LEU A 14 -9.45 -9.33 9.50
CA LEU A 14 -10.46 -8.74 8.61
C LEU A 14 -10.94 -7.34 9.04
N ASP A 15 -11.00 -7.08 10.35
CA ASP A 15 -11.48 -5.79 10.86
C ASP A 15 -10.48 -4.68 10.55
N HIS A 16 -9.18 -4.99 10.50
CA HIS A 16 -8.16 -4.04 10.07
C HIS A 16 -8.31 -3.67 8.59
N TYR A 17 -8.68 -4.61 7.71
CA TYR A 17 -8.96 -4.29 6.30
C TYR A 17 -10.18 -3.40 6.15
N ALA A 18 -11.26 -3.65 6.92
CA ALA A 18 -12.44 -2.80 6.92
C ALA A 18 -12.12 -1.37 7.40
N GLN A 19 -11.30 -1.26 8.45
CA GLN A 19 -10.82 0.04 8.95
C GLN A 19 -9.94 0.76 7.93
N ALA A 20 -9.06 0.04 7.23
CA ALA A 20 -8.23 0.62 6.18
C ALA A 20 -9.09 1.18 5.03
N ALA A 21 -10.13 0.45 4.60
CA ALA A 21 -11.05 0.93 3.57
C ALA A 21 -11.77 2.22 4.00
N GLN A 22 -12.22 2.30 5.25
CA GLN A 22 -12.84 3.52 5.80
C GLN A 22 -11.86 4.70 5.85
N ALA A 23 -10.62 4.46 6.28
CA ALA A 23 -9.59 5.48 6.34
C ALA A 23 -9.22 6.00 4.94
N LEU A 24 -9.05 5.11 3.97
CA LEU A 24 -8.78 5.47 2.58
C LEU A 24 -9.95 6.24 1.96
N ALA A 25 -11.20 5.86 2.23
CA ALA A 25 -12.36 6.60 1.73
C ALA A 25 -12.47 8.03 2.27
N ALA A 26 -11.86 8.31 3.43
CA ALA A 26 -11.88 9.63 4.06
C ALA A 26 -10.68 10.53 3.68
N ALA A 27 -9.68 10.00 2.96
CA ALA A 27 -8.46 10.74 2.62
C ALA A 27 -8.65 11.68 1.42
N ASP A 28 -7.76 12.68 1.28
CA ASP A 28 -7.76 13.60 0.14
C ASP A 28 -7.51 12.83 -1.16
N LEU A 29 -8.43 12.97 -2.12
CA LEU A 29 -8.39 12.19 -3.35
C LEU A 29 -7.17 12.50 -4.23
N ARG A 30 -6.68 13.75 -4.23
CA ARG A 30 -5.51 14.11 -5.04
C ARG A 30 -4.26 13.46 -4.47
N TRP A 31 -4.13 13.46 -3.15
CA TRP A 31 -3.06 12.74 -2.47
C TRP A 31 -3.17 11.22 -2.69
N LEU A 32 -4.36 10.63 -2.59
CA LEU A 32 -4.56 9.19 -2.83
C LEU A 32 -4.19 8.75 -4.25
N GLN A 33 -4.37 9.62 -5.25
CA GLN A 33 -4.01 9.32 -6.63
C GLN A 33 -2.50 9.12 -6.83
N GLU A 34 -1.68 9.66 -5.94
CA GLU A 34 -0.22 9.52 -5.96
C GLU A 34 0.27 8.20 -5.32
N LEU A 35 -0.58 7.51 -4.56
CA LEU A 35 -0.20 6.29 -3.84
C LEU A 35 0.17 5.14 -4.78
N ILE A 36 -0.53 5.02 -5.91
CA ILE A 36 -0.19 4.03 -6.95
C ILE A 36 0.75 4.72 -7.94
N SER A 37 2.05 4.54 -7.73
CA SER A 37 3.11 5.24 -8.48
C SER A 37 3.21 4.76 -9.92
N ARG A 38 3.05 3.44 -10.15
CA ARG A 38 3.09 2.84 -11.49
C ARG A 38 2.04 1.76 -11.67
N ARG A 39 1.54 1.66 -12.90
CA ARG A 39 0.62 0.62 -13.38
C ARG A 39 1.26 -0.06 -14.57
N LEU A 40 1.45 -1.38 -14.51
CA LEU A 40 2.10 -2.15 -15.56
C LEU A 40 1.17 -3.26 -16.06
N PRO A 41 1.16 -3.59 -17.37
CA PRO A 41 0.48 -4.78 -17.85
C PRO A 41 1.14 -6.02 -17.26
N LEU A 42 0.37 -7.10 -17.09
CA LEU A 42 0.87 -8.37 -16.55
C LEU A 42 2.12 -8.90 -17.30
N ASP A 43 2.20 -8.71 -18.61
CA ASP A 43 3.35 -9.15 -19.42
C ASP A 43 4.67 -8.44 -19.04
N SER A 44 4.58 -7.26 -18.42
CA SER A 44 5.71 -6.47 -17.91
C SER A 44 5.99 -6.71 -16.42
N PHE A 45 5.43 -7.75 -15.77
CA PHE A 45 5.54 -7.94 -14.31
C PHE A 45 6.96 -7.88 -13.75
N ARG A 46 7.99 -8.27 -14.51
CA ARG A 46 9.39 -8.22 -14.09
C ARG A 46 9.87 -6.79 -13.80
N GLU A 47 9.29 -5.80 -14.48
CA GLU A 47 9.61 -4.38 -14.30
C GLU A 47 9.06 -3.84 -12.98
N ALA A 48 7.99 -4.42 -12.44
CA ALA A 48 7.44 -4.05 -11.13
C ALA A 48 8.43 -4.29 -9.97
N PHE A 49 9.37 -5.23 -10.15
CA PHE A 49 10.41 -5.54 -9.16
C PHE A 49 11.70 -4.73 -9.34
N ARG A 50 11.75 -3.82 -10.32
CA ARG A 50 12.84 -2.86 -10.46
C ARG A 50 12.40 -1.57 -9.76
N PRO A 51 12.97 -1.24 -8.59
CA PRO A 51 12.58 -0.06 -7.84
C PRO A 51 13.00 1.22 -8.58
N GLU A 52 12.11 2.19 -8.60
CA GLU A 52 12.37 3.58 -9.00
C GLU A 52 12.31 4.49 -7.76
N ASP A 53 13.02 5.63 -7.79
CA ASP A 53 13.24 6.45 -6.58
C ASP A 53 11.94 6.96 -5.91
N ASP A 54 10.87 7.14 -6.68
CA ASP A 54 9.58 7.67 -6.23
C ASP A 54 8.48 6.58 -6.09
N ASP A 55 8.84 5.30 -6.17
CA ASP A 55 7.85 4.22 -6.05
C ASP A 55 7.25 4.12 -4.64
N ILE A 56 5.92 4.00 -4.57
CA ILE A 56 5.20 3.67 -3.34
C ILE A 56 4.53 2.30 -3.49
N GLU A 57 3.55 2.20 -4.40
CA GLU A 57 2.86 0.95 -4.73
C GLU A 57 2.79 0.80 -6.26
N VAL A 58 3.35 -0.30 -6.77
CA VAL A 58 3.31 -0.66 -8.19
C VAL A 58 2.30 -1.79 -8.38
N VAL A 59 1.28 -1.54 -9.21
CA VAL A 59 0.22 -2.52 -9.45
C VAL A 59 0.30 -3.13 -10.86
N LEU A 60 -0.17 -4.37 -10.97
CA LEU A 60 -0.30 -5.08 -12.24
C LEU A 60 -1.74 -5.06 -12.74
N GLU A 61 -1.93 -4.62 -13.97
CA GLU A 61 -3.21 -4.69 -14.66
C GLU A 61 -3.36 -6.09 -15.29
N LEU A 62 -4.37 -6.83 -14.81
CA LEU A 62 -4.65 -8.21 -15.22
C LEU A 62 -5.60 -8.30 -16.43
N THR A 63 -6.23 -7.19 -16.78
CA THR A 63 -7.16 -7.07 -17.92
C THR A 63 -6.58 -6.11 -18.94
N ALA A 64 -6.71 -6.44 -20.23
CA ALA A 64 -6.31 -5.59 -21.35
C ALA A 64 -7.29 -4.42 -21.59
#